data_AF-F0Y7K7-F1
#
_entry.id   AF-F0Y7K7-F1
#
_cell.length_a   1.000
_cell.length_b   1.000
_cell.length_c   1.000
_cell.angle_alpha   90.00
_cell.angle_beta   90.00
_cell.angle_gamma   90.00
#
_symmetry.space_group_name_H-M   'P 1'
#
loop_
_entity.id
_entity.type
_entity.pdbx_description
1 polymer ?
#
loop_
_entity_poly.entity_id
_entity_poly.type
_entity_poly.pdbx_seq_one_letter_code
_entity_poly.pdbx_strand_id
1 'polypeptide(L)'
;GGSDKGGDGRRVDSVPIANGVIRAGGACDVRTYDPAAHETFARAIKAYDALVVRVNPGQLSQAAGHEGLQDKFDALLEDFGAWGKPVWSSPEVQTKMGAKDALVKIANLKCGLPDTFAYYDAATFEARFKQTMAFQPRVLKQNRGSAGEGIWLCWLANADRDGALDARDYPAKTLGAASLPDDAVLKLMEMSDNHVEYHTVREFVTFCTAGPGARGAGSWASTFPGEYLKGGVEAGGQLVDQRLLPRIAEGEVRVLMSGDACQAIIHKKPENGLSAVGGNSVYTYYEPSDPKYKGLLDRLLYDVEHGLMETLGLAGEALPLLWTCDYIPKNPEGWAGDGDAPPELTEYVVGEFNCSCVG
;
A
#
# COMPACT_ATOMS: atom_id res chain seq x y z
N GLY A 1 2.12 9.48 -22.73
CA GLY A 1 2.86 9.08 -21.53
C GLY A 1 2.04 9.48 -20.31
N GLY A 2 2.09 8.71 -19.23
CA GLY A 2 1.42 9.05 -17.95
C GLY A 2 2.06 10.26 -17.26
N SER A 3 1.51 10.65 -16.12
CA SER A 3 1.95 11.79 -15.30
C SER A 3 3.38 11.66 -14.74
N ASP A 4 3.97 10.47 -14.83
CA ASP A 4 5.27 10.09 -14.29
C ASP A 4 6.44 10.16 -15.30
N LYS A 5 6.19 10.67 -16.51
CA LYS A 5 7.16 10.67 -17.63
C LYS A 5 7.57 12.09 -18.04
N GLY A 6 8.85 12.26 -18.35
CA GLY A 6 9.39 13.51 -18.88
C GLY A 6 9.01 13.75 -20.35
N GLY A 7 9.49 14.87 -20.91
CA GLY A 7 9.21 15.25 -22.31
C GLY A 7 9.72 14.26 -23.36
N ASP A 8 10.61 13.36 -22.99
CA ASP A 8 11.10 12.25 -23.84
C ASP A 8 10.23 10.98 -23.75
N GLY A 9 9.14 11.04 -22.98
CA GLY A 9 8.21 9.91 -22.78
C GLY A 9 8.75 8.82 -21.86
N ARG A 10 9.83 9.08 -21.11
CA ARG A 10 10.45 8.11 -20.18
C ARG A 10 10.32 8.58 -18.74
N ARG A 11 10.36 7.62 -17.81
CA ARG A 11 10.56 7.94 -16.39
C ARG A 11 11.98 8.46 -16.18
N VAL A 12 12.15 9.34 -15.19
CA VAL A 12 13.44 9.95 -14.85
C VAL A 12 14.51 8.91 -14.50
N ASP A 13 14.09 7.76 -13.97
CA ASP A 13 14.94 6.64 -13.56
C ASP A 13 15.35 5.69 -14.70
N SER A 14 14.67 5.71 -15.85
CA SER A 14 14.84 4.68 -16.89
C SER A 14 16.23 4.70 -17.50
N VAL A 15 16.76 5.89 -17.77
CA VAL A 15 18.11 6.06 -18.33
C VAL A 15 19.21 5.76 -17.29
N PRO A 16 19.12 6.25 -16.02
CA PRO A 16 20.02 5.83 -14.96
C PRO A 16 20.10 4.31 -14.75
N ILE A 17 18.96 3.61 -14.76
CA ILE A 17 18.90 2.14 -14.63
C ILE A 17 19.62 1.47 -15.80
N ALA A 18 19.31 1.88 -17.05
CA ALA A 18 19.95 1.32 -18.24
C ALA A 18 21.48 1.53 -18.22
N ASN A 19 21.94 2.73 -17.83
CA ASN A 19 23.35 3.01 -17.65
C ASN A 19 23.98 2.17 -16.51
N GLY A 20 23.23 1.86 -15.46
CA GLY A 20 23.64 0.94 -14.40
C GLY A 20 23.91 -0.47 -14.92
N VAL A 21 22.99 -1.01 -15.73
CA VAL A 21 23.16 -2.30 -16.40
C VAL A 21 24.39 -2.31 -17.31
N ILE A 22 24.60 -1.25 -18.09
CA ILE A 22 25.76 -1.12 -18.97
C ILE A 22 27.07 -1.08 -18.18
N ARG A 23 27.12 -0.32 -17.08
CA ARG A 23 28.31 -0.28 -16.20
C ARG A 23 28.59 -1.61 -15.53
N ALA A 24 27.57 -2.42 -15.26
CA ALA A 24 27.72 -3.78 -14.76
C ALA A 24 28.18 -4.79 -15.84
N GLY A 25 28.37 -4.35 -17.09
CA GLY A 25 28.84 -5.17 -18.21
C GLY A 25 27.73 -5.76 -19.08
N GLY A 26 26.46 -5.41 -18.82
CA GLY A 26 25.33 -5.82 -19.66
C GLY A 26 25.14 -4.94 -20.91
N ALA A 27 24.37 -5.43 -21.87
CA ALA A 27 23.77 -4.59 -22.91
C ALA A 27 22.36 -4.19 -22.47
N CYS A 28 21.96 -2.94 -22.68
CA CYS A 28 20.64 -2.46 -22.29
C CYS A 28 20.04 -1.53 -23.34
N ASP A 29 18.83 -1.86 -23.78
CA ASP A 29 18.03 -1.01 -24.66
C ASP A 29 16.78 -0.53 -23.91
N VAL A 30 16.53 0.78 -23.93
CA VAL A 30 15.27 1.33 -23.43
C VAL A 30 14.22 1.23 -24.54
N ARG A 31 13.24 0.33 -24.36
CA ARG A 31 12.15 0.08 -25.32
C ARG A 31 10.84 0.71 -24.85
N THR A 32 10.12 1.36 -25.77
CA THR A 32 8.75 1.83 -25.52
C THR A 32 7.76 0.74 -25.94
N TYR A 33 6.79 0.45 -25.08
CA TYR A 33 5.65 -0.38 -25.43
C TYR A 33 4.57 0.45 -26.12
N ASP A 34 4.28 0.12 -27.38
CA ASP A 34 3.16 0.67 -28.15
C ASP A 34 2.07 -0.40 -28.25
N PRO A 35 0.86 -0.16 -27.70
CA PRO A 35 -0.27 -1.08 -27.77
C PRO A 35 -0.62 -1.51 -29.20
N ALA A 36 -0.50 -0.61 -30.18
CA ALA A 36 -0.80 -0.92 -31.58
C ALA A 36 0.25 -1.86 -32.22
N ALA A 37 1.44 -1.94 -31.63
CA ALA A 37 2.56 -2.74 -32.12
C ALA A 37 2.89 -3.93 -31.20
N HIS A 38 1.93 -4.43 -30.41
CA HIS A 38 2.14 -5.52 -29.45
C HIS A 38 2.90 -6.71 -30.04
N GLU A 39 2.47 -7.25 -31.19
CA GLU A 39 3.10 -8.42 -31.81
C GLU A 39 4.53 -8.15 -32.28
N THR A 40 4.85 -6.90 -32.62
CA THR A 40 6.21 -6.49 -32.97
C THR A 40 7.07 -6.40 -31.70
N PHE A 41 6.53 -5.84 -30.62
CA PHE A 41 7.20 -5.79 -29.32
C PHE A 41 7.47 -7.20 -28.78
N ALA A 42 6.45 -8.09 -28.78
CA ALA A 42 6.54 -9.47 -28.35
C ALA A 42 7.62 -10.28 -29.11
N ARG A 43 7.77 -10.03 -30.42
CA ARG A 43 8.86 -10.62 -31.21
C ARG A 43 10.23 -10.04 -30.85
N ALA A 44 10.31 -8.74 -30.63
CA ALA A 44 11.58 -8.07 -30.32
C ALA A 44 12.14 -8.50 -28.96
N ILE A 45 11.29 -8.65 -27.93
CA ILE A 45 11.76 -8.99 -26.59
C ILE A 45 12.40 -10.39 -26.50
N LYS A 46 12.12 -11.30 -27.44
CA LYS A 46 12.71 -12.66 -27.48
C LYS A 46 14.23 -12.66 -27.48
N ALA A 47 14.86 -11.61 -28.02
CA ALA A 47 16.31 -11.47 -28.10
C ALA A 47 16.97 -11.04 -26.78
N TYR A 48 16.20 -10.62 -25.77
CA TYR A 48 16.73 -10.16 -24.48
C TYR A 48 16.81 -11.30 -23.48
N ASP A 49 17.77 -11.23 -22.57
CA ASP A 49 17.93 -12.20 -21.47
C ASP A 49 17.11 -11.85 -20.23
N ALA A 50 16.70 -10.58 -20.10
CA ALA A 50 15.92 -10.07 -18.98
C ALA A 50 15.09 -8.84 -19.38
N LEU A 51 14.05 -8.55 -18.60
CA LEU A 51 13.25 -7.32 -18.74
C LEU A 51 13.22 -6.54 -17.42
N VAL A 52 13.42 -5.22 -17.51
CA VAL A 52 13.13 -4.28 -16.42
C VAL A 52 11.94 -3.43 -16.84
N VAL A 53 10.80 -3.67 -16.20
CA VAL A 53 9.51 -3.07 -16.57
C VAL A 53 9.37 -1.71 -15.89
N ARG A 54 9.22 -0.66 -16.71
CA ARG A 54 8.96 0.72 -16.28
C ARG A 54 7.58 1.23 -16.73
N VAL A 55 6.60 0.33 -16.72
CA VAL A 55 5.17 0.62 -16.92
C VAL A 55 4.49 0.35 -15.58
N ASN A 56 3.76 1.34 -15.03
CA ASN A 56 3.04 1.11 -13.78
C ASN A 56 1.88 0.12 -13.99
N PRO A 57 1.62 -0.78 -13.02
CA PRO A 57 0.40 -1.57 -13.00
C PRO A 57 -0.84 -0.67 -13.12
N GLY A 58 -1.79 -1.07 -13.96
CA GLY A 58 -3.07 -0.37 -14.15
C GLY A 58 -3.01 0.85 -15.07
N GLN A 59 -1.82 1.41 -15.37
CA GLN A 59 -1.73 2.51 -16.34
C GLN A 59 -2.23 2.11 -17.73
N LEU A 60 -2.01 0.85 -18.13
CA LEU A 60 -2.49 0.37 -19.44
C LEU A 60 -4.01 0.20 -19.46
N SER A 61 -4.64 -0.08 -18.32
CA SER A 61 -6.10 -0.17 -18.19
C SER A 61 -6.79 1.18 -18.38
N GLN A 62 -6.06 2.29 -18.22
CA GLN A 62 -6.57 3.65 -18.43
C GLN A 62 -6.44 4.11 -19.89
N ALA A 63 -5.84 3.29 -20.77
CA ALA A 63 -5.68 3.64 -22.17
C ALA A 63 -7.02 3.54 -22.92
N ALA A 64 -7.62 4.71 -23.23
CA ALA A 64 -8.88 4.79 -23.96
C ALA A 64 -8.81 4.01 -25.29
N GLY A 65 -9.80 3.15 -25.53
CA GLY A 65 -9.88 2.32 -26.75
C GLY A 65 -9.06 1.04 -26.73
N HIS A 66 -8.44 0.68 -25.59
CA HIS A 66 -7.61 -0.52 -25.44
C HIS A 66 -8.06 -1.39 -24.25
N GLU A 67 -9.30 -1.89 -24.28
CA GLU A 67 -9.81 -2.83 -23.27
C GLU A 67 -8.93 -4.09 -23.20
N GLY A 68 -8.63 -4.57 -21.99
CA GLY A 68 -7.80 -5.76 -21.75
C GLY A 68 -6.30 -5.59 -22.04
N LEU A 69 -5.83 -4.36 -22.29
CA LEU A 69 -4.43 -4.12 -22.65
C LEU A 69 -3.44 -4.46 -21.51
N GLN A 70 -3.83 -4.21 -20.26
CA GLN A 70 -3.03 -4.59 -19.09
C GLN A 70 -2.86 -6.10 -19.03
N ASP A 71 -3.95 -6.86 -19.09
CA ASP A 71 -3.93 -8.32 -19.08
C ASP A 71 -3.09 -8.88 -20.24
N LYS A 72 -3.22 -8.29 -21.44
CA LYS A 72 -2.41 -8.68 -22.60
C LYS A 72 -0.91 -8.42 -22.39
N PHE A 73 -0.56 -7.33 -21.72
CA PHE A 73 0.83 -7.00 -21.40
C PHE A 73 1.38 -7.91 -20.29
N ASP A 74 0.60 -8.18 -19.26
CA ASP A 74 0.98 -9.06 -18.14
C ASP A 74 1.18 -10.49 -18.64
N ALA A 75 0.29 -11.02 -19.49
CA ALA A 75 0.46 -12.33 -20.13
C ALA A 75 1.76 -12.42 -20.96
N LEU A 76 2.15 -11.33 -21.65
CA LEU A 76 3.42 -11.30 -22.39
C LEU A 76 4.64 -11.38 -21.45
N LEU A 77 4.57 -10.73 -20.29
CA LEU A 77 5.63 -10.77 -19.28
C LEU A 77 5.70 -12.15 -18.60
N GLU A 78 4.54 -12.78 -18.34
CA GLU A 78 4.44 -14.15 -17.83
C GLU A 78 5.04 -15.16 -18.82
N ASP A 79 4.72 -15.04 -20.11
CA ASP A 79 5.33 -15.87 -21.17
C ASP A 79 6.85 -15.73 -21.19
N PHE A 80 7.36 -14.50 -21.05
CA PHE A 80 8.80 -14.25 -21.00
C PHE A 80 9.44 -14.92 -19.77
N GLY A 81 8.79 -14.82 -18.61
CA GLY A 81 9.17 -15.51 -17.38
C GLY A 81 9.21 -17.03 -17.55
N ALA A 82 8.20 -17.61 -18.20
CA ALA A 82 8.12 -19.04 -18.50
C ALA A 82 9.25 -19.55 -19.41
N TRP A 83 9.95 -18.67 -20.13
CA TRP A 83 11.17 -19.01 -20.88
C TRP A 83 12.43 -19.11 -19.98
N GLY A 84 12.28 -18.99 -18.67
CA GLY A 84 13.38 -18.97 -17.70
C GLY A 84 14.14 -17.66 -17.67
N LYS A 85 13.53 -16.56 -18.16
CA LYS A 85 14.15 -15.25 -18.25
C LYS A 85 13.53 -14.30 -17.23
N PRO A 86 14.33 -13.61 -16.39
CA PRO A 86 13.79 -12.79 -15.32
C PRO A 86 13.08 -11.54 -15.82
N VAL A 87 12.03 -11.15 -15.09
CA VAL A 87 11.26 -9.91 -15.29
C VAL A 87 11.25 -9.14 -13.97
N TRP A 88 11.71 -7.90 -13.97
CA TRP A 88 11.69 -7.03 -12.79
C TRP A 88 10.75 -5.84 -12.95
N SER A 89 9.69 -5.74 -12.16
CA SER A 89 9.09 -6.81 -11.33
C SER A 89 8.19 -7.70 -12.18
N SER A 90 8.10 -8.98 -11.88
CA SER A 90 7.15 -9.88 -12.54
C SER A 90 5.70 -9.44 -12.25
N PRO A 91 4.72 -9.77 -13.12
CA PRO A 91 3.31 -9.49 -12.84
C PRO A 91 2.82 -10.05 -11.51
N GLU A 92 3.35 -11.22 -11.11
CA GLU A 92 3.02 -11.86 -9.83
C GLU A 92 3.52 -11.05 -8.63
N VAL A 93 4.78 -10.59 -8.65
CA VAL A 93 5.33 -9.71 -7.61
C VAL A 93 4.53 -8.40 -7.52
N GLN A 94 4.17 -7.81 -8.67
CA GLN A 94 3.34 -6.59 -8.69
C GLN A 94 1.96 -6.85 -8.06
N THR A 95 1.34 -7.98 -8.37
CA THR A 95 0.01 -8.35 -7.91
C THR A 95 -0.05 -8.74 -6.44
N LYS A 96 1.00 -9.39 -5.90
CA LYS A 96 1.01 -9.90 -4.52
C LYS A 96 1.72 -8.99 -3.53
N MET A 97 2.86 -8.42 -3.90
CA MET A 97 3.64 -7.58 -2.98
C MET A 97 3.15 -6.13 -2.98
N GLY A 98 2.73 -5.61 -4.14
CA GLY A 98 2.20 -4.24 -4.26
C GLY A 98 0.75 -4.06 -3.79
N ALA A 99 0.02 -5.14 -3.54
CA ALA A 99 -1.36 -5.11 -3.08
C ALA A 99 -1.46 -4.92 -1.55
N LYS A 100 -2.58 -4.37 -1.07
CA LYS A 100 -2.75 -4.14 0.38
C LYS A 100 -2.94 -5.43 1.17
N ASP A 101 -3.34 -6.53 0.52
CA ASP A 101 -3.38 -7.86 1.13
C ASP A 101 -2.01 -8.32 1.66
N ALA A 102 -0.90 -7.81 1.08
CA ALA A 102 0.45 -8.04 1.58
C ALA A 102 0.58 -7.72 3.07
N LEU A 103 -0.05 -6.64 3.54
CA LEU A 103 -0.03 -6.20 4.94
C LEU A 103 -0.66 -7.22 5.89
N VAL A 104 -1.66 -7.96 5.40
CA VAL A 104 -2.32 -9.03 6.16
C VAL A 104 -1.41 -10.25 6.24
N LYS A 105 -0.76 -10.62 5.13
CA LYS A 105 0.17 -11.75 5.06
C LYS A 105 1.38 -11.53 5.98
N ILE A 106 1.93 -10.33 5.99
CA ILE A 106 3.12 -9.99 6.80
C ILE A 106 2.79 -9.64 8.26
N ALA A 107 1.54 -9.72 8.71
CA ALA A 107 1.09 -9.20 10.02
C ALA A 107 1.91 -9.72 11.21
N ASN A 108 2.50 -10.91 11.10
CA ASN A 108 3.32 -11.54 12.13
C ASN A 108 4.84 -11.47 11.89
N LEU A 109 5.29 -10.81 10.80
CA LEU A 109 6.70 -10.50 10.56
C LEU A 109 7.14 -9.32 11.43
N LYS A 110 8.47 -9.08 11.52
CA LYS A 110 9.00 -7.99 12.36
C LYS A 110 8.59 -6.60 11.87
N CYS A 111 8.33 -6.47 10.57
CA CYS A 111 7.85 -5.26 9.93
C CYS A 111 6.31 -5.16 9.87
N GLY A 112 5.58 -6.18 10.33
CA GLY A 112 4.12 -6.25 10.29
C GLY A 112 3.38 -5.63 11.48
N LEU A 113 2.05 -5.66 11.41
CA LEU A 113 1.16 -5.23 12.50
C LEU A 113 0.16 -6.33 12.85
N PRO A 114 0.27 -6.94 14.06
CA PRO A 114 -0.73 -7.88 14.55
C PRO A 114 -2.06 -7.17 14.72
N ASP A 115 -3.13 -7.69 14.11
CA ASP A 115 -4.48 -7.10 13.94
C ASP A 115 -4.79 -6.43 12.59
N THR A 116 -3.99 -6.72 11.55
CA THR A 116 -4.33 -6.40 10.15
C THR A 116 -5.17 -7.52 9.54
N PHE A 117 -6.35 -7.18 8.98
CA PHE A 117 -7.31 -8.14 8.43
C PHE A 117 -7.70 -7.82 6.98
N ALA A 118 -8.10 -8.84 6.24
CA ALA A 118 -8.78 -8.70 4.95
C ALA A 118 -10.18 -9.32 5.02
N TYR A 119 -11.11 -8.70 4.30
CA TYR A 119 -12.49 -9.14 4.17
C TYR A 119 -12.85 -9.37 2.71
N TYR A 120 -13.59 -10.43 2.46
CA TYR A 120 -14.03 -10.86 1.13
C TYR A 120 -15.56 -11.00 1.04
N ASP A 121 -16.27 -10.81 2.16
CA ASP A 121 -17.73 -10.83 2.25
C ASP A 121 -18.22 -9.82 3.29
N ALA A 122 -19.44 -9.33 3.09
CA ALA A 122 -20.02 -8.26 3.90
C ALA A 122 -20.26 -8.67 5.36
N ALA A 123 -20.64 -9.93 5.61
CA ALA A 123 -20.98 -10.40 6.95
C ALA A 123 -19.73 -10.51 7.84
N THR A 124 -18.63 -11.05 7.30
CA THR A 124 -17.34 -11.12 8.01
C THR A 124 -16.78 -9.72 8.24
N PHE A 125 -16.89 -8.82 7.25
CA PHE A 125 -16.49 -7.43 7.41
C PHE A 125 -17.26 -6.75 8.55
N GLU A 126 -18.60 -6.77 8.50
CA GLU A 126 -19.44 -6.12 9.50
C GLU A 126 -19.11 -6.62 10.92
N ALA A 127 -19.06 -7.94 11.10
CA ALA A 127 -18.85 -8.54 12.42
C ALA A 127 -17.48 -8.17 13.01
N ARG A 128 -16.40 -8.29 12.21
CA ARG A 128 -15.05 -8.05 12.70
C ARG A 128 -14.69 -6.57 12.75
N PHE A 129 -15.13 -5.76 11.80
CA PHE A 129 -14.89 -4.31 11.82
C PHE A 129 -15.47 -3.67 13.09
N LYS A 130 -16.67 -4.08 13.52
CA LYS A 130 -17.25 -3.64 14.78
C LYS A 130 -16.39 -4.00 15.99
N GLN A 131 -15.67 -5.12 15.95
CA GLN A 131 -14.76 -5.54 17.03
C GLN A 131 -13.43 -4.80 16.99
N THR A 132 -12.85 -4.60 15.80
CA THR A 132 -11.58 -3.88 15.65
C THR A 132 -11.76 -2.40 15.98
N MET A 133 -12.84 -1.78 15.50
CA MET A 133 -13.18 -0.38 15.76
C MET A 133 -13.60 -0.13 17.22
N ALA A 134 -14.13 -1.13 17.94
CA ALA A 134 -14.36 -1.05 19.38
C ALA A 134 -13.06 -1.08 20.20
N PHE A 135 -11.98 -1.62 19.64
CA PHE A 135 -10.69 -1.75 20.31
C PHE A 135 -9.83 -0.50 20.11
N GLN A 136 -9.58 -0.07 18.86
CA GLN A 136 -8.68 1.04 18.56
C GLN A 136 -9.05 1.72 17.22
N PRO A 137 -8.56 2.95 16.94
CA PRO A 137 -8.69 3.59 15.64
C PRO A 137 -8.19 2.70 14.49
N ARG A 138 -8.85 2.75 13.34
CA ARG A 138 -8.60 1.87 12.19
C ARG A 138 -8.28 2.67 10.93
N VAL A 139 -7.60 2.04 9.99
CA VAL A 139 -7.45 2.51 8.61
C VAL A 139 -7.96 1.43 7.66
N LEU A 140 -8.95 1.79 6.86
CA LEU A 140 -9.60 0.91 5.90
C LEU A 140 -9.06 1.23 4.51
N LYS A 141 -8.66 0.21 3.76
CA LYS A 141 -7.96 0.37 2.47
C LYS A 141 -8.59 -0.56 1.43
N GLN A 142 -8.87 -0.05 0.23
CA GLN A 142 -9.07 -0.92 -0.93
C GLN A 142 -7.80 -1.73 -1.24
N ASN A 143 -7.96 -2.94 -1.79
CA ASN A 143 -6.80 -3.80 -2.09
C ASN A 143 -5.88 -3.23 -3.17
N ARG A 144 -6.48 -2.62 -4.19
CA ARG A 144 -5.78 -1.96 -5.30
C ARG A 144 -6.28 -0.54 -5.43
N GLY A 145 -5.36 0.40 -5.59
CA GLY A 145 -5.68 1.82 -5.68
C GLY A 145 -4.41 2.66 -5.57
N SER A 146 -4.54 3.95 -5.88
CA SER A 146 -3.44 4.91 -5.79
C SER A 146 -3.92 6.22 -5.20
N ALA A 147 -2.99 7.08 -4.78
CA ALA A 147 -3.27 8.46 -4.37
C ALA A 147 -4.29 8.62 -3.21
N GLY A 148 -4.40 7.62 -2.33
CA GLY A 148 -5.25 7.71 -1.13
C GLY A 148 -6.74 7.52 -1.38
N GLU A 149 -7.19 7.33 -2.62
CA GLU A 149 -8.59 7.08 -2.94
C GLU A 149 -9.10 5.82 -2.25
N GLY A 150 -10.29 5.92 -1.65
CA GLY A 150 -10.91 4.80 -0.95
C GLY A 150 -10.13 4.31 0.28
N ILE A 151 -9.20 5.12 0.81
CA ILE A 151 -8.54 4.88 2.09
C ILE A 151 -9.16 5.79 3.16
N TRP A 152 -9.71 5.17 4.20
CA TRP A 152 -10.39 5.87 5.30
C TRP A 152 -9.62 5.73 6.60
N LEU A 153 -9.33 6.85 7.25
CA LEU A 153 -8.96 6.87 8.66
C LEU A 153 -10.24 6.91 9.50
N CYS A 154 -10.38 5.96 10.41
CA CYS A 154 -11.59 5.72 11.19
C CYS A 154 -11.31 5.87 12.68
N TRP A 155 -12.05 6.76 13.33
CA TRP A 155 -12.10 6.89 14.78
C TRP A 155 -13.53 6.75 15.27
N LEU A 156 -13.71 6.25 16.49
CA LEU A 156 -14.97 6.45 17.21
C LEU A 156 -15.11 7.94 17.52
N ALA A 157 -16.27 8.54 17.26
CA ALA A 157 -16.52 9.95 17.55
C ALA A 157 -16.68 10.17 19.06
N ASN A 158 -16.32 11.36 19.54
CA ASN A 158 -16.64 11.80 20.90
C ASN A 158 -18.15 12.04 21.08
N ALA A 159 -18.59 12.29 22.31
CA ALA A 159 -20.01 12.47 22.65
C ALA A 159 -20.67 13.63 21.87
N ASP A 160 -19.92 14.70 21.62
CA ASP A 160 -20.37 15.91 20.92
C ASP A 160 -20.33 15.77 19.39
N ARG A 161 -19.74 14.68 18.87
CA ARG A 161 -19.58 14.37 17.44
C ARG A 161 -18.82 15.45 16.66
N ASP A 162 -17.85 16.09 17.31
CA ASP A 162 -16.98 17.11 16.73
C ASP A 162 -15.49 16.73 16.80
N GLY A 163 -15.20 15.51 17.27
CA GLY A 163 -13.84 15.00 17.42
C GLY A 163 -13.77 13.49 17.50
N ALA A 164 -12.54 12.99 17.67
CA ALA A 164 -12.27 11.58 17.92
C ALA A 164 -12.26 11.33 19.44
N LEU A 165 -12.76 10.16 19.85
CA LEU A 165 -12.60 9.65 21.19
C LEU A 165 -11.11 9.38 21.49
N ASP A 166 -10.67 9.66 22.72
CA ASP A 166 -9.32 9.29 23.17
C ASP A 166 -9.15 7.77 23.15
N ALA A 167 -7.98 7.28 22.73
CA ALA A 167 -7.70 5.84 22.65
C ALA A 167 -7.92 5.12 24.00
N ARG A 168 -7.75 5.82 25.13
CA ARG A 168 -8.00 5.30 26.48
C ARG A 168 -9.47 5.06 26.79
N ASP A 169 -10.37 5.69 26.04
CA ASP A 169 -11.81 5.61 26.26
C ASP A 169 -12.50 4.62 25.30
N TYR A 170 -11.74 3.97 24.41
CA TYR A 170 -12.30 2.93 23.53
C TYR A 170 -12.93 1.77 24.34
N PRO A 171 -14.08 1.22 23.88
CA PRO A 171 -14.84 0.21 24.61
C PRO A 171 -14.07 -1.07 24.97
N ALA A 172 -13.13 -1.50 24.14
CA ALA A 172 -12.34 -2.71 24.36
C ALA A 172 -10.87 -2.37 24.65
N LYS A 173 -10.25 -3.15 25.55
CA LYS A 173 -8.80 -3.09 25.85
C LYS A 173 -8.01 -4.23 25.21
N THR A 174 -8.71 -5.21 24.66
CA THR A 174 -8.15 -6.29 23.86
C THR A 174 -9.06 -6.53 22.66
N LEU A 175 -8.48 -6.94 21.54
CA LEU A 175 -9.23 -7.21 20.32
C LEU A 175 -10.33 -8.27 20.57
N GLY A 176 -11.57 -7.95 20.17
CA GLY A 176 -12.72 -8.84 20.28
C GLY A 176 -13.45 -8.82 21.63
N ALA A 177 -12.99 -8.06 22.62
CA ALA A 177 -13.65 -7.95 23.92
C ALA A 177 -14.99 -7.19 23.88
N ALA A 178 -15.21 -6.37 22.85
CA ALA A 178 -16.46 -5.66 22.61
C ALA A 178 -16.73 -5.57 21.10
N SER A 179 -17.94 -5.15 20.75
CA SER A 179 -18.39 -4.88 19.39
C SER A 179 -19.22 -3.61 19.40
N LEU A 180 -18.99 -2.71 18.44
CA LEU A 180 -19.77 -1.48 18.34
C LEU A 180 -21.23 -1.76 17.90
N PRO A 181 -22.22 -1.03 18.46
CA PRO A 181 -23.57 -1.05 17.94
C PRO A 181 -23.66 -0.29 16.61
N ASP A 182 -24.72 -0.55 15.84
CA ASP A 182 -24.96 0.06 14.52
C ASP A 182 -25.02 1.59 14.53
N ASP A 183 -25.49 2.17 15.64
CA ASP A 183 -25.73 3.60 15.81
C ASP A 183 -24.55 4.35 16.44
N ALA A 184 -23.47 3.65 16.80
CA ALA A 184 -22.21 4.29 17.16
C ALA A 184 -21.72 5.15 16.00
N VAL A 185 -21.28 6.37 16.30
CA VAL A 185 -20.84 7.34 15.28
C VAL A 185 -19.34 7.29 15.13
N LEU A 186 -18.88 7.22 13.89
CA LEU A 186 -17.48 7.28 13.50
C LEU A 186 -17.16 8.67 12.98
N LYS A 187 -15.96 9.15 13.30
CA LYS A 187 -15.29 10.21 12.56
C LYS A 187 -14.45 9.54 11.47
N LEU A 188 -14.68 9.91 10.22
CA LEU A 188 -14.06 9.33 9.04
C LEU A 188 -13.30 10.41 8.29
N MET A 189 -12.07 10.13 7.87
CA MET A 189 -11.30 11.02 7.00
C MET A 189 -10.83 10.24 5.77
N GLU A 190 -11.16 10.73 4.57
CA GLU A 190 -10.64 10.15 3.34
C GLU A 190 -9.24 10.70 3.05
N MET A 191 -8.28 9.82 2.75
CA MET A 191 -6.88 10.21 2.57
C MET A 191 -6.59 10.93 1.25
N SER A 192 -7.51 10.88 0.29
CA SER A 192 -7.35 11.49 -1.05
C SER A 192 -7.40 13.02 -1.01
N ASP A 193 -8.24 13.60 -0.15
CA ASP A 193 -8.44 15.05 -0.02
C ASP A 193 -8.49 15.55 1.43
N ASN A 194 -8.36 14.66 2.42
CA ASN A 194 -8.43 14.91 3.86
C ASN A 194 -9.78 15.46 4.36
N HIS A 195 -10.87 15.34 3.59
CA HIS A 195 -12.18 15.74 4.09
C HIS A 195 -12.61 14.83 5.26
N VAL A 196 -13.43 15.37 6.16
CA VAL A 196 -13.93 14.65 7.34
C VAL A 196 -15.45 14.54 7.27
N GLU A 197 -15.96 13.33 7.47
CA GLU A 197 -17.39 13.03 7.58
C GLU A 197 -17.69 12.30 8.89
N TYR A 198 -18.96 12.35 9.33
CA TYR A 198 -19.43 11.65 10.52
C TYR A 198 -20.60 10.74 10.15
N HIS A 199 -20.40 9.43 10.31
CA HIS A 199 -21.38 8.42 9.92
C HIS A 199 -21.53 7.38 11.02
N THR A 200 -22.73 6.82 11.13
CA THR A 200 -22.94 5.65 11.98
C THR A 200 -22.18 4.44 11.44
N VAL A 201 -21.86 3.47 12.31
CA VAL A 201 -21.25 2.20 11.91
C VAL A 201 -22.07 1.52 10.81
N ARG A 202 -23.42 1.53 10.92
CA ARG A 202 -24.30 0.97 9.89
C ARG A 202 -24.16 1.68 8.55
N GLU A 203 -24.12 3.01 8.54
CA GLU A 203 -23.95 3.80 7.32
C GLU A 203 -22.62 3.50 6.64
N PHE A 204 -21.52 3.48 7.41
CA PHE A 204 -20.19 3.17 6.87
C PHE A 204 -20.09 1.73 6.35
N VAL A 205 -20.61 0.75 7.10
CA VAL A 205 -20.63 -0.65 6.63
C VAL A 205 -21.45 -0.78 5.34
N THR A 206 -22.59 -0.10 5.25
CA THR A 206 -23.44 -0.11 4.04
C THR A 206 -22.71 0.55 2.87
N PHE A 207 -22.06 1.70 3.07
CA PHE A 207 -21.23 2.34 2.06
C PHE A 207 -20.12 1.42 1.55
N CYS A 208 -19.39 0.79 2.46
CA CYS A 208 -18.30 -0.11 2.10
C CYS A 208 -18.76 -1.35 1.33
N THR A 209 -19.96 -1.86 1.60
CA THR A 209 -20.42 -3.15 1.04
C THR A 209 -21.38 -3.00 -0.14
N ALA A 210 -22.14 -1.91 -0.20
CA ALA A 210 -23.23 -1.70 -1.15
C ALA A 210 -23.29 -0.27 -1.74
N GLY A 211 -22.36 0.61 -1.35
CA GLY A 211 -22.19 1.94 -1.95
C GLY A 211 -23.12 3.01 -1.40
N PRO A 212 -22.89 4.29 -1.79
CA PRO A 212 -23.61 5.44 -1.24
C PRO A 212 -25.09 5.49 -1.65
N GLY A 213 -25.47 4.80 -2.73
CA GLY A 213 -26.87 4.72 -3.19
C GLY A 213 -27.72 3.67 -2.45
N ALA A 214 -27.11 2.82 -1.63
CA ALA A 214 -27.82 1.75 -0.94
C ALA A 214 -28.68 2.28 0.22
N ARG A 215 -29.80 1.60 0.47
CA ARG A 215 -30.69 1.93 1.58
C ARG A 215 -29.93 1.79 2.91
N GLY A 216 -29.80 2.90 3.63
CA GLY A 216 -29.13 2.93 4.94
C GLY A 216 -27.67 3.36 4.90
N ALA A 217 -27.12 3.72 3.72
CA ALA A 217 -25.76 4.26 3.59
C ALA A 217 -25.63 5.69 4.14
N GLY A 218 -26.72 6.46 4.25
CA GLY A 218 -26.64 7.89 4.58
C GLY A 218 -26.32 8.73 3.34
N SER A 219 -25.74 9.92 3.54
CA SER A 219 -25.34 10.84 2.47
C SER A 219 -23.84 11.08 2.56
N TRP A 220 -23.11 10.83 1.47
CA TRP A 220 -21.64 10.90 1.43
C TRP A 220 -21.16 12.08 0.60
N ALA A 221 -20.11 12.77 1.05
CA ALA A 221 -19.39 13.77 0.28
C ALA A 221 -18.29 13.14 -0.60
N SER A 222 -17.75 11.99 -0.19
CA SER A 222 -16.78 11.22 -0.97
C SER A 222 -17.22 10.99 -2.41
N THR A 223 -16.27 11.14 -3.33
CA THR A 223 -16.44 10.79 -4.75
C THR A 223 -16.09 9.33 -5.04
N PHE A 224 -15.49 8.63 -4.07
CA PHE A 224 -15.20 7.21 -4.17
C PHE A 224 -16.49 6.39 -4.02
N PRO A 225 -16.73 5.36 -4.85
CA PRO A 225 -18.02 4.67 -4.91
C PRO A 225 -18.32 3.74 -3.73
N GLY A 226 -17.37 3.50 -2.83
CA GLY A 226 -17.48 2.45 -1.81
C GLY A 226 -17.45 1.08 -2.46
N GLU A 227 -18.38 0.19 -2.10
CA GLU A 227 -18.58 -1.12 -2.76
C GLU A 227 -17.30 -1.99 -2.90
N TYR A 228 -16.44 -1.97 -1.88
CA TYR A 228 -15.12 -2.62 -1.91
C TYR A 228 -15.14 -4.12 -2.20
N LEU A 229 -16.29 -4.78 -1.99
CA LEU A 229 -16.47 -6.23 -2.16
C LEU A 229 -17.19 -6.59 -3.47
N LYS A 230 -17.47 -5.61 -4.33
CA LYS A 230 -18.23 -5.80 -5.56
C LYS A 230 -17.51 -6.74 -6.53
N GLY A 231 -18.27 -7.65 -7.12
CA GLY A 231 -17.76 -8.65 -8.07
C GLY A 231 -17.03 -9.82 -7.41
N GLY A 232 -16.82 -9.81 -6.09
CA GLY A 232 -16.14 -10.87 -5.37
C GLY A 232 -14.63 -10.93 -5.61
N VAL A 233 -13.97 -11.94 -5.04
CA VAL A 233 -12.50 -12.08 -5.04
C VAL A 233 -11.91 -12.07 -6.44
N GLU A 234 -12.55 -12.76 -7.40
CA GLU A 234 -12.11 -12.82 -8.81
C GLU A 234 -12.09 -11.45 -9.49
N ALA A 235 -12.99 -10.54 -9.10
CA ALA A 235 -13.01 -9.16 -9.58
C ALA A 235 -12.11 -8.22 -8.76
N GLY A 236 -11.36 -8.75 -7.79
CA GLY A 236 -10.54 -7.98 -6.86
C GLY A 236 -11.29 -7.41 -5.66
N GLY A 237 -12.53 -7.84 -5.42
CA GLY A 237 -13.37 -7.42 -4.31
C GLY A 237 -12.77 -7.81 -2.96
N GLN A 238 -12.24 -6.83 -2.24
CA GLN A 238 -11.53 -7.00 -0.98
C GLN A 238 -11.41 -5.67 -0.23
N LEU A 239 -11.52 -5.72 1.10
CA LEU A 239 -11.30 -4.59 2.00
C LEU A 239 -10.27 -4.97 3.08
N VAL A 240 -9.24 -4.14 3.24
CA VAL A 240 -8.20 -4.31 4.27
C VAL A 240 -8.47 -3.37 5.44
N ASP A 241 -8.37 -3.91 6.65
CA ASP A 241 -8.56 -3.22 7.93
C ASP A 241 -7.30 -3.36 8.77
N GLN A 242 -6.61 -2.25 9.01
CA GLN A 242 -5.38 -2.20 9.80
C GLN A 242 -5.56 -1.19 10.95
N ARG A 243 -4.85 -1.40 12.07
CA ARG A 243 -4.83 -0.40 13.15
C ARG A 243 -4.25 0.92 12.63
N LEU A 244 -4.92 2.02 12.93
CA LEU A 244 -4.38 3.35 12.65
C LEU A 244 -3.36 3.71 13.72
N LEU A 245 -2.12 3.90 13.30
CA LEU A 245 -1.02 4.29 14.16
C LEU A 245 -0.97 5.84 14.26
N PRO A 246 -1.18 6.42 15.46
CA PRO A 246 -1.36 7.87 15.60
C PRO A 246 -0.10 8.68 15.25
N ARG A 247 1.07 8.06 15.40
CA ARG A 247 2.36 8.67 15.06
C ARG A 247 2.61 8.79 13.54
N ILE A 248 1.64 8.42 12.69
CA ILE A 248 1.66 8.80 11.26
C ILE A 248 1.80 10.32 11.06
N ALA A 249 1.34 11.13 12.02
CA ALA A 249 1.54 12.58 12.07
C ALA A 249 3.02 13.01 12.10
N GLU A 250 3.92 12.14 12.56
CA GLU A 250 5.37 12.40 12.51
C GLU A 250 5.94 12.26 11.10
N GLY A 251 5.20 11.64 10.19
CA GLY A 251 5.61 11.32 8.83
C GLY A 251 6.03 9.87 8.65
N GLU A 252 5.94 9.43 7.40
CA GLU A 252 6.30 8.08 6.99
C GLU A 252 7.81 7.96 6.74
N VAL A 253 8.39 6.81 7.03
CA VAL A 253 9.79 6.49 6.74
C VAL A 253 9.84 5.50 5.58
N ARG A 254 10.24 5.98 4.41
CA ARG A 254 10.45 5.16 3.22
C ARG A 254 11.84 4.55 3.23
N VAL A 255 11.93 3.23 3.14
CA VAL A 255 13.19 2.53 2.86
C VAL A 255 13.22 2.20 1.38
N LEU A 256 14.17 2.78 0.64
CA LEU A 256 14.41 2.49 -0.77
C LEU A 256 15.38 1.31 -0.88
N MET A 257 14.93 0.25 -1.54
CA MET A 257 15.64 -1.02 -1.68
C MET A 257 15.96 -1.30 -3.14
N SER A 258 17.13 -1.89 -3.39
CA SER A 258 17.50 -2.51 -4.66
C SER A 258 17.86 -3.97 -4.41
N GLY A 259 16.97 -4.90 -4.79
CA GLY A 259 17.06 -6.27 -4.30
C GLY A 259 16.97 -6.29 -2.77
N ASP A 260 17.96 -6.87 -2.11
CA ASP A 260 18.11 -6.93 -0.65
C ASP A 260 18.94 -5.77 -0.06
N ALA A 261 19.43 -4.84 -0.89
CA ALA A 261 20.28 -3.75 -0.44
C ALA A 261 19.52 -2.42 -0.28
N CYS A 262 19.54 -1.85 0.93
CA CYS A 262 19.02 -0.51 1.18
C CYS A 262 19.89 0.55 0.48
N GLN A 263 19.26 1.41 -0.31
CA GLN A 263 19.90 2.50 -1.05
C GLN A 263 19.76 3.85 -0.33
N ALA A 264 18.61 4.09 0.30
CA ALA A 264 18.35 5.32 1.04
C ALA A 264 17.20 5.12 2.03
N ILE A 265 17.18 5.91 3.10
CA ILE A 265 16.05 6.03 4.01
C ILE A 265 15.53 7.46 3.92
N ILE A 266 14.23 7.64 3.68
CA ILE A 266 13.61 8.93 3.39
C ILE A 266 12.48 9.15 4.37
N HIS A 267 12.60 10.16 5.23
CA HIS A 267 11.51 10.60 6.09
C HIS A 267 10.66 11.61 5.34
N LYS A 268 9.38 11.28 5.14
CA LYS A 268 8.37 12.07 4.43
C LYS A 268 7.39 12.66 5.46
N LYS A 269 7.62 13.90 5.87
CA LYS A 269 6.75 14.58 6.84
C LYS A 269 5.70 15.42 6.13
N PRO A 270 4.40 15.16 6.31
CA PRO A 270 3.32 15.97 5.73
C PRO A 270 3.47 17.44 6.13
N GLU A 271 3.27 18.36 5.18
CA GLU A 271 3.21 19.80 5.48
C GLU A 271 1.87 20.18 6.12
N ASN A 272 0.79 19.51 5.71
CA ASN A 272 -0.57 19.70 6.21
C ASN A 272 -1.27 18.33 6.35
N GLY A 273 -2.10 18.17 7.38
CA GLY A 273 -2.86 16.93 7.61
C GLY A 273 -2.01 15.78 8.19
N LEU A 274 -2.56 14.57 8.12
CA LEU A 274 -1.92 13.34 8.63
C LEU A 274 -1.19 12.54 7.54
N SER A 275 -1.34 12.92 6.27
CA SER A 275 -0.94 12.11 5.12
C SER A 275 0.11 12.78 4.25
N ALA A 276 1.13 12.03 3.83
CA ALA A 276 2.13 12.48 2.86
C ALA A 276 1.68 12.24 1.39
N VAL A 277 0.45 11.76 1.18
CA VAL A 277 -0.12 11.49 -0.15
C VAL A 277 -0.19 12.80 -0.96
N GLY A 278 0.22 12.74 -2.22
CA GLY A 278 0.15 13.89 -3.14
C GLY A 278 1.39 14.81 -3.16
N GLY A 279 2.44 14.51 -2.37
CA GLY A 279 3.76 15.15 -2.53
C GLY A 279 3.99 16.44 -1.73
N ASN A 280 3.00 16.92 -0.97
CA ASN A 280 3.14 18.06 -0.06
C ASN A 280 3.81 17.63 1.26
N SER A 281 5.10 17.34 1.19
CA SER A 281 5.87 16.83 2.32
C SER A 281 7.28 17.39 2.34
N VAL A 282 7.81 17.57 3.55
CA VAL A 282 9.22 17.83 3.78
C VAL A 282 9.96 16.49 3.76
N TYR A 283 10.94 16.37 2.87
CA TYR A 283 11.74 15.15 2.71
C TYR A 283 13.09 15.31 3.38
N THR A 284 13.44 14.37 4.25
CA THR A 284 14.80 14.25 4.83
C THR A 284 15.40 12.92 4.42
N TYR A 285 16.61 12.97 3.86
CA TYR A 285 17.32 11.79 3.36
C TYR A 285 18.40 11.36 4.35
N TYR A 286 18.49 10.05 4.55
CA TYR A 286 19.42 9.40 5.46
C TYR A 286 20.13 8.27 4.72
N GLU A 287 21.43 8.12 5.02
CA GLU A 287 22.21 6.99 4.54
C GLU A 287 21.76 5.69 5.23
N PRO A 288 21.89 4.51 4.57
CA PRO A 288 21.55 3.23 5.19
C PRO A 288 22.28 2.96 6.52
N SER A 289 23.45 3.58 6.73
CA SER A 289 24.25 3.46 7.95
C SER A 289 23.82 4.41 9.09
N ASP A 290 22.81 5.25 8.89
CA ASP A 290 22.39 6.20 9.92
C ASP A 290 21.84 5.47 11.16
N PRO A 291 22.39 5.73 12.37
CA PRO A 291 22.00 5.01 13.57
C PRO A 291 20.53 5.19 13.94
N LYS A 292 19.87 6.28 13.52
CA LYS A 292 18.47 6.57 13.82
C LYS A 292 17.52 5.46 13.34
N TYR A 293 17.79 4.91 12.16
CA TYR A 293 16.92 3.90 11.54
C TYR A 293 17.55 2.51 11.49
N LYS A 294 18.67 2.29 12.18
CA LYS A 294 19.34 0.99 12.21
C LYS A 294 18.38 -0.13 12.64
N GLY A 295 17.60 0.09 13.71
CA GLY A 295 16.65 -0.91 14.20
C GLY A 295 15.51 -1.21 13.23
N LEU A 296 15.04 -0.21 12.48
CA LEU A 296 14.05 -0.38 11.40
C LEU A 296 14.65 -1.25 10.29
N LEU A 297 15.84 -0.87 9.80
CA LEU A 297 16.50 -1.55 8.69
C LEU A 297 16.89 -2.99 9.06
N ASP A 298 17.45 -3.23 10.25
CA ASP A 298 17.79 -4.57 10.73
C ASP A 298 16.56 -5.50 10.74
N ARG A 299 15.40 -5.00 11.15
CA ARG A 299 14.13 -5.77 11.16
C ARG A 299 13.66 -6.11 9.75
N LEU A 300 13.71 -5.15 8.81
CA LEU A 300 13.36 -5.38 7.41
C LEU A 300 14.29 -6.42 6.78
N LEU A 301 15.60 -6.26 6.93
CA LEU A 301 16.58 -7.18 6.34
C LEU A 301 16.46 -8.58 6.93
N TYR A 302 16.16 -8.68 8.23
CA TYR A 302 15.83 -9.96 8.83
C TYR A 302 14.62 -10.60 8.14
N ASP A 303 13.50 -9.88 7.97
CA ASP A 303 12.32 -10.45 7.32
C ASP A 303 12.61 -10.85 5.86
N VAL A 304 13.38 -10.03 5.13
CA VAL A 304 13.84 -10.34 3.76
C VAL A 304 14.63 -11.65 3.71
N GLU A 305 15.59 -11.83 4.62
CA GLU A 305 16.41 -13.04 4.70
C GLU A 305 15.64 -14.26 5.22
N HIS A 306 14.62 -14.05 6.06
CA HIS A 306 13.93 -15.10 6.81
C HIS A 306 12.48 -15.34 6.36
N GLY A 307 12.17 -15.09 5.09
CA GLY A 307 10.95 -15.61 4.48
C GLY A 307 9.90 -14.58 4.07
N LEU A 308 10.26 -13.31 3.85
CA LEU A 308 9.31 -12.28 3.39
C LEU A 308 8.62 -12.72 2.09
N MET A 309 9.38 -13.17 1.10
CA MET A 309 8.83 -13.56 -0.21
C MET A 309 7.92 -14.79 -0.07
N GLU A 310 8.31 -15.77 0.72
CA GLU A 310 7.51 -16.95 1.06
C GLU A 310 6.20 -16.55 1.75
N THR A 311 6.26 -15.64 2.72
CA THR A 311 5.09 -15.12 3.44
C THR A 311 4.12 -14.42 2.49
N LEU A 312 4.64 -13.72 1.48
CA LEU A 312 3.84 -13.06 0.45
C LEU A 312 3.30 -14.04 -0.62
N GLY A 313 3.69 -15.32 -0.57
CA GLY A 313 3.34 -16.33 -1.56
C GLY A 313 4.10 -16.16 -2.87
N LEU A 314 5.34 -15.66 -2.79
CA LEU A 314 6.26 -15.36 -3.89
C LEU A 314 7.55 -16.20 -3.76
N ALA A 315 7.46 -17.41 -3.20
CA ALA A 315 8.59 -18.30 -3.08
C ALA A 315 9.17 -18.62 -4.48
N GLY A 316 10.47 -18.35 -4.67
CA GLY A 316 11.17 -18.55 -5.94
C GLY A 316 11.19 -17.32 -6.87
N GLU A 317 10.39 -16.29 -6.60
CA GLU A 317 10.50 -15.00 -7.29
C GLU A 317 11.69 -14.20 -6.74
N ALA A 318 12.34 -13.43 -7.61
CA ALA A 318 13.36 -12.49 -7.20
C ALA A 318 12.73 -11.28 -6.49
N LEU A 319 13.45 -10.70 -5.53
CA LEU A 319 13.10 -9.36 -5.02
C LEU A 319 13.05 -8.36 -6.19
N PRO A 320 12.16 -7.35 -6.13
CA PRO A 320 12.17 -6.28 -7.11
C PRO A 320 13.55 -5.64 -7.24
N LEU A 321 13.93 -5.27 -8.47
CA LEU A 321 15.17 -4.54 -8.70
C LEU A 321 15.18 -3.19 -7.99
N LEU A 322 14.03 -2.52 -7.90
CA LEU A 322 13.86 -1.25 -7.19
C LEU A 322 12.48 -1.23 -6.55
N TRP A 323 12.43 -1.14 -5.23
CA TRP A 323 11.19 -1.15 -4.46
C TRP A 323 11.33 -0.33 -3.18
N THR A 324 10.20 -0.02 -2.54
CA THR A 324 10.20 0.66 -1.25
C THR A 324 9.27 0.00 -0.26
N CYS A 325 9.62 0.12 1.02
CA CYS A 325 8.73 -0.07 2.15
C CYS A 325 8.44 1.28 2.79
N ASP A 326 7.17 1.64 2.93
CA ASP A 326 6.77 2.87 3.64
C ASP A 326 6.32 2.51 5.05
N TYR A 327 7.09 2.95 6.03
CA TYR A 327 6.90 2.65 7.44
C TYR A 327 6.19 3.78 8.19
N ILE A 328 5.39 3.37 9.16
CA ILE A 328 4.72 4.26 10.12
C ILE A 328 5.35 4.01 11.49
N PRO A 329 5.82 5.05 12.20
CA PRO A 329 6.29 4.90 13.57
C PRO A 329 5.14 4.52 14.50
N LYS A 330 5.45 3.78 15.56
CA LYS A 330 4.54 3.49 16.67
C LYS A 330 5.31 3.34 17.97
N ASN A 331 4.58 3.43 19.07
CA ASN A 331 5.09 3.01 20.36
C ASN A 331 5.11 1.47 20.43
N PRO A 332 6.04 0.87 21.21
CA PRO A 332 6.00 -0.56 21.49
C PRO A 332 4.64 -1.02 22.02
N GLU A 333 4.27 -2.26 21.71
CA GLU A 333 3.06 -2.84 22.30
C GLU A 333 3.17 -2.84 23.84
N GLY A 334 2.11 -2.40 24.52
CA GLY A 334 2.10 -2.26 25.98
C GLY A 334 2.89 -1.06 26.53
N TRP A 335 3.28 -0.10 25.69
CA TRP A 335 3.89 1.16 26.13
C TRP A 335 3.04 1.86 27.20
N ALA A 336 3.64 2.08 28.37
CA ALA A 336 3.00 2.68 29.54
C ALA A 336 3.52 4.09 29.86
N GLY A 337 4.40 4.64 29.03
CA GLY A 337 4.92 5.99 29.20
C GLY A 337 3.91 7.06 28.81
N ASP A 338 4.05 8.24 29.40
CA ASP A 338 3.29 9.41 28.99
C ASP A 338 3.84 9.92 27.64
N GLY A 339 2.99 9.90 26.61
CA GLY A 339 3.36 10.35 25.27
C GLY A 339 4.11 9.30 24.44
N ASP A 340 4.88 9.77 23.45
CA ASP A 340 5.56 8.90 22.49
C ASP A 340 6.84 8.29 23.05
N ALA A 341 7.07 7.03 22.68
CA ALA A 341 8.30 6.33 23.01
C ALA A 341 9.50 7.07 22.40
N PRO A 342 10.63 7.14 23.12
CA PRO A 342 11.82 7.83 22.62
C PRO A 342 12.35 7.12 21.35
N PRO A 343 13.15 7.81 20.51
CA PRO A 343 13.57 7.28 19.20
C PRO A 343 14.18 5.87 19.25
N GLU A 344 14.95 5.55 20.29
CA GLU A 344 15.60 4.26 20.48
C GLU A 344 14.63 3.10 20.80
N LEU A 345 13.42 3.41 21.24
CA LEU A 345 12.34 2.44 21.48
C LEU A 345 11.22 2.52 20.45
N THR A 346 11.28 3.47 19.51
CA THR A 346 10.25 3.62 18.48
C THR A 346 10.27 2.38 17.59
N GLU A 347 9.11 1.76 17.43
CA GLU A 347 8.92 0.67 16.48
C GLU A 347 8.37 1.21 15.16
N TYR A 348 8.58 0.46 14.09
CA TYR A 348 8.15 0.84 12.75
C TYR A 348 7.42 -0.32 12.11
N VAL A 349 6.32 0.01 11.45
CA VAL A 349 5.43 -0.96 10.80
C VAL A 349 5.22 -0.56 9.34
N VAL A 350 5.25 -1.52 8.44
CA VAL A 350 4.96 -1.30 7.01
C VAL A 350 3.48 -0.93 6.83
N GLY A 351 3.24 0.22 6.23
CA GLY A 351 1.93 0.66 5.75
C GLY A 351 1.68 0.36 4.26
N GLU A 352 2.75 0.17 3.49
CA GLU A 352 2.73 -0.16 2.06
C GLU A 352 4.09 -0.68 1.54
N PHE A 353 4.05 -1.59 0.57
CA PHE A 353 5.16 -1.87 -0.32
C PHE A 353 4.88 -1.27 -1.71
N ASN A 354 5.88 -0.65 -2.34
CA ASN A 354 5.81 -0.23 -3.73
C ASN A 354 6.88 -1.00 -4.53
N CYS A 355 6.46 -1.78 -5.51
CA CYS A 355 7.32 -2.79 -6.15
C CYS A 355 7.48 -2.60 -7.67
N SER A 356 6.90 -1.54 -8.22
CA SER A 356 6.93 -1.21 -9.63
C SER A 356 7.14 0.27 -9.77
N CYS A 357 7.94 0.70 -10.75
CA CYS A 357 7.99 2.11 -11.12
C CYS A 357 8.27 3.04 -9.92
N VAL A 358 9.05 2.56 -8.96
CA VAL A 358 9.61 3.35 -7.87
C VAL A 358 10.77 4.17 -8.44
N GLY A 359 10.78 5.49 -8.27
CA GLY A 359 11.82 6.38 -8.81
C GLY A 359 11.34 7.77 -9.16
#